data_AF-A0A3S3SRE6-F1
#
_entry.id   AF-A0A3S3SRE6-F1
#
_cell.length_a   1.000
_cell.length_b   1.000
_cell.length_c   1.000
_cell.angle_alpha   90.00
_cell.angle_beta   90.00
_cell.angle_gamma   90.00
#
_symmetry.space_group_name_H-M   'P 1'
#
loop_
_entity.id
_entity.type
_entity.pdbx_description
1 polymer ?
#
loop_
_entity_poly.entity_id
_entity_poly.type
_entity_poly.pdbx_seq_one_letter_code
_entity_poly.pdbx_strand_id
1 'polypeptide(L)'
;MQNQMIRVTKEFTFDMAHALFNYDGPCKNIHGHTYRLQVTVSGYANQDPQNVKCGMLIDFGQLKKVVAEHVIDKYDHALVLNEAVPASLRASCYAISEKVHFVSFQPTCENMLLSIKFTLLPILESDGFTLQAVRLYETPTSWAEWRREDQPKSFQ
;
A
#
# COMPACT_ATOMS: atom_id res chain seq x y z
N MET A 1 17.27 -28.23 -9.08
CA MET A 1 16.15 -27.72 -9.92
C MET A 1 16.66 -26.51 -10.68
N GLN A 2 16.21 -26.25 -11.92
CA GLN A 2 16.55 -24.98 -12.58
C GLN A 2 15.96 -23.83 -11.78
N ASN A 3 16.71 -22.74 -11.64
CA ASN A 3 16.25 -21.55 -10.95
C ASN A 3 15.12 -20.91 -11.77
N GLN A 4 13.90 -20.91 -11.24
CA GLN A 4 12.71 -20.39 -11.91
C GLN A 4 12.27 -19.09 -11.25
N MET A 5 11.84 -18.14 -12.06
CA MET A 5 11.22 -16.91 -11.55
C MET A 5 9.89 -17.27 -10.90
N ILE A 6 9.69 -16.89 -9.64
CA ILE A 6 8.45 -17.11 -8.89
C ILE A 6 7.92 -15.80 -8.33
N ARG A 7 6.67 -15.81 -7.87
CA ARG A 7 6.01 -14.69 -7.23
C ARG A 7 5.54 -15.09 -5.83
N VAL A 8 5.74 -14.21 -4.87
CA VAL A 8 5.23 -14.34 -3.50
C VAL A 8 4.28 -13.18 -3.26
N THR A 9 3.06 -13.48 -2.82
CA THR A 9 2.08 -12.47 -2.43
C THR A 9 1.79 -12.61 -0.94
N LYS A 10 1.76 -11.49 -0.23
CA LYS A 10 1.27 -11.42 1.14
C LYS A 10 0.12 -10.44 1.23
N GLU A 11 -0.92 -10.84 1.94
CA GLU A 11 -2.08 -10.00 2.24
C GLU A 11 -1.96 -9.39 3.64
N PHE A 12 -2.46 -8.17 3.77
CA PHE A 12 -2.50 -7.35 4.97
C PHE A 12 -3.90 -6.75 5.12
N THR A 13 -4.29 -6.44 6.35
CA THR A 13 -5.58 -5.81 6.66
C THR A 13 -5.34 -4.62 7.57
N PHE A 14 -6.06 -3.53 7.34
CA PHE A 14 -6.06 -2.34 8.18
C PHE A 14 -7.37 -1.60 8.06
N ASP A 15 -7.78 -0.93 9.13
CA ASP A 15 -9.02 -0.14 9.17
C ASP A 15 -8.68 1.34 9.02
N MET A 16 -9.30 2.03 8.07
CA MET A 16 -9.00 3.45 7.80
C MET A 16 -10.28 4.22 7.51
N ALA A 17 -10.42 5.39 8.13
CA ALA A 17 -11.46 6.35 7.81
C ALA A 17 -10.99 7.34 6.73
N HIS A 18 -11.90 7.75 5.87
CA HIS A 18 -11.65 8.79 4.86
C HIS A 18 -12.91 9.56 4.48
N ALA A 19 -12.72 10.64 3.73
CA ALA A 19 -13.78 11.34 3.01
C ALA A 19 -13.21 11.96 1.73
N LEU A 20 -14.06 12.03 0.70
CA LEU A 20 -13.72 12.64 -0.58
C LEU A 20 -14.12 14.13 -0.57
N PHE A 21 -13.12 15.01 -0.52
CA PHE A 21 -13.36 16.44 -0.55
C PHE A 21 -13.97 16.88 -1.88
N ASN A 22 -14.99 17.74 -1.82
CA ASN A 22 -15.72 18.28 -2.97
C ASN A 22 -16.32 17.22 -3.94
N TYR A 23 -16.68 16.05 -3.41
CA TYR A 23 -17.34 14.98 -4.16
C TYR A 23 -18.87 15.08 -4.05
N ASP A 24 -19.60 14.70 -5.09
CA ASP A 24 -21.06 14.79 -5.17
C ASP A 24 -21.79 13.55 -4.62
N GLY A 25 -21.09 12.43 -4.49
CA GLY A 25 -21.62 11.17 -3.94
C GLY A 25 -21.49 10.98 -2.42
N PRO A 26 -21.92 9.81 -1.90
CA PRO A 26 -21.98 9.54 -0.46
C PRO A 26 -20.60 9.55 0.22
N CYS A 27 -19.54 9.21 -0.51
CA CYS A 27 -18.17 9.17 0.01
C CYS A 27 -17.61 10.56 0.40
N LYS A 28 -18.36 11.65 0.19
CA LYS A 28 -18.04 12.99 0.72
C LYS A 28 -18.14 13.07 2.25
N ASN A 29 -18.88 12.15 2.87
CA ASN A 29 -19.00 12.06 4.31
C ASN A 29 -17.83 11.23 4.88
N ILE A 30 -17.42 11.54 6.11
CA ILE A 30 -16.46 10.71 6.83
C ILE A 30 -17.09 9.34 7.07
N HIS A 31 -16.42 8.31 6.58
CA HIS A 31 -16.73 6.90 6.76
C HIS A 31 -15.43 6.12 6.77
N GLY A 32 -15.47 4.79 6.88
CA GLY A 32 -14.26 3.98 6.84
C GLY A 32 -14.49 2.62 6.24
N HIS A 33 -13.37 1.94 5.98
CA HIS A 33 -13.35 0.60 5.40
C HIS A 33 -12.30 -0.25 6.08
N THR A 34 -12.54 -1.56 6.08
CA THR A 34 -11.52 -2.58 6.36
C THR A 34 -10.80 -2.89 5.05
N TYR A 35 -9.70 -2.19 4.83
CA TYR A 35 -8.89 -2.36 3.63
C TYR A 35 -8.15 -3.69 3.65
N ARG A 36 -8.05 -4.34 2.49
CA ARG A 36 -7.14 -5.48 2.29
C ARG A 36 -6.09 -5.12 1.25
N LEU A 37 -4.83 -5.16 1.65
CA LEU A 37 -3.68 -4.86 0.79
C LEU A 37 -2.96 -6.15 0.43
N GLN A 38 -2.80 -6.42 -0.85
CA GLN A 38 -1.94 -7.49 -1.36
C GLN A 38 -0.70 -6.88 -1.98
N VAL A 39 0.47 -7.37 -1.54
CA VAL A 39 1.78 -6.98 -2.09
C VAL A 39 2.43 -8.22 -2.68
N THR A 40 2.70 -8.18 -3.99
CA THR A 40 3.34 -9.26 -4.72
C THR A 40 4.75 -8.85 -5.13
N VAL A 41 5.74 -9.65 -4.76
CA VAL A 41 7.12 -9.53 -5.23
C VAL A 41 7.50 -10.72 -6.10
N SER A 42 8.44 -10.52 -7.02
CA SER A 42 9.01 -11.57 -7.86
C SER A 42 10.53 -11.62 -7.76
N GLY A 43 11.06 -12.80 -8.08
CA GLY A 43 12.49 -13.09 -7.98
C GLY A 43 12.75 -14.58 -8.04
N TYR A 44 13.90 -14.98 -7.53
CA TYR A 44 14.36 -16.36 -7.51
C TYR A 44 14.52 -16.84 -6.08
N ALA A 45 14.23 -18.12 -5.83
CA ALA A 45 14.53 -18.70 -4.53
C ALA A 45 16.05 -18.81 -4.33
N ASN A 46 16.53 -18.48 -3.14
CA ASN A 46 17.91 -18.69 -2.76
C ASN A 46 18.27 -20.19 -2.88
N GLN A 47 19.36 -20.52 -3.58
CA GLN A 47 19.77 -21.91 -3.83
C GLN A 47 20.97 -22.36 -2.99
N ASP A 48 21.52 -21.49 -2.14
CA ASP A 48 22.67 -21.82 -1.30
C ASP A 48 22.23 -22.67 -0.10
N PRO A 49 22.62 -23.97 -0.01
CA PRO A 49 22.22 -24.85 1.08
C PRO A 49 22.74 -24.44 2.46
N GLN A 50 23.75 -23.56 2.53
CA GLN A 50 24.29 -23.04 3.78
C GLN A 50 23.56 -21.79 4.27
N ASN A 51 22.74 -21.18 3.41
CA ASN A 51 21.96 -20.01 3.77
C ASN A 51 20.70 -20.42 4.54
N VAL A 52 20.43 -19.77 5.68
CA VAL A 52 19.21 -20.01 6.47
C VAL A 52 17.90 -19.70 5.72
N LYS A 53 17.99 -18.97 4.60
CA LYS A 53 16.89 -18.66 3.68
C LYS A 53 16.92 -19.53 2.41
N CYS A 54 17.70 -20.62 2.38
CA CYS A 54 17.69 -21.58 1.28
C CYS A 54 16.26 -22.00 0.93
N GLY A 55 15.91 -21.95 -0.35
CA GLY A 55 14.57 -22.25 -0.87
C GLY A 55 13.58 -21.08 -0.81
N MET A 56 13.95 -19.92 -0.27
CA MET A 56 13.06 -18.75 -0.16
C MET A 56 13.41 -17.68 -1.20
N LEU A 57 12.40 -17.09 -1.83
CA LEU A 57 12.56 -15.81 -2.54
C LEU A 57 12.72 -14.70 -1.51
N ILE A 58 11.74 -14.57 -0.60
CA ILE A 58 11.72 -13.61 0.51
C ILE A 58 11.13 -14.29 1.73
N ASP A 59 11.59 -13.92 2.92
CA ASP A 59 10.94 -14.30 4.17
C ASP A 59 9.63 -13.51 4.36
N PHE A 60 8.51 -14.17 4.63
CA PHE A 60 7.24 -13.50 4.85
C PHE A 60 7.26 -12.48 6.01
N GLY A 61 8.12 -12.69 7.00
CA GLY A 61 8.37 -11.76 8.10
C GLY A 61 9.12 -10.51 7.66
N GLN A 62 10.04 -10.61 6.70
CA GLN A 62 10.69 -9.44 6.10
C GLN A 62 9.67 -8.60 5.33
N LEU A 63 8.90 -9.22 4.44
CA LEU A 63 7.84 -8.51 3.70
C LEU A 63 6.80 -7.92 4.67
N LYS A 64 6.47 -8.64 5.76
CA LYS A 64 5.57 -8.14 6.80
C LYS A 64 6.10 -6.85 7.41
N LYS A 65 7.38 -6.84 7.82
CA LYS A 65 8.00 -5.70 8.49
C LYS A 65 8.00 -4.47 7.60
N VAL A 66 8.47 -4.61 6.35
CA VAL A 66 8.54 -3.48 5.40
C VAL A 66 7.16 -2.87 5.15
N VAL A 67 6.16 -3.71 4.86
CA VAL A 67 4.80 -3.20 4.58
C VAL A 67 4.14 -2.64 5.85
N ALA A 68 4.39 -3.23 7.02
CA ALA A 68 3.87 -2.72 8.28
C ALA A 68 4.41 -1.31 8.57
N GLU A 69 5.73 -1.16 8.58
CA GLU A 69 6.43 0.07 8.92
C GLU A 69 6.06 1.24 8.00
N HIS A 70 5.94 0.98 6.69
CA HIS A 70 5.76 2.04 5.70
C HIS A 70 4.30 2.28 5.29
N VAL A 71 3.39 1.36 5.60
CA VAL A 71 1.99 1.43 5.14
C VAL A 71 1.02 1.18 6.27
N ILE A 72 1.04 -0.02 6.87
CA ILE A 72 -0.01 -0.43 7.82
C ILE A 72 0.02 0.44 9.07
N ASP A 73 1.19 0.59 9.70
CA ASP A 73 1.32 1.35 10.94
C ASP A 73 1.00 2.84 10.74
N LYS A 74 1.10 3.34 9.50
CA LYS A 74 0.69 4.70 9.12
C LYS A 74 -0.82 4.83 8.99
N TYR A 75 -1.49 3.91 8.28
CA TYR A 75 -2.90 4.11 7.90
C TYR A 75 -3.91 3.38 8.79
N ASP A 76 -3.49 2.35 9.52
CA ASP A 76 -4.39 1.63 10.43
C ASP A 76 -4.90 2.54 11.55
N HIS A 77 -6.21 2.51 11.79
CA HIS A 77 -6.93 3.40 12.71
C HIS A 77 -6.74 4.92 12.42
N ALA A 78 -6.39 5.29 11.19
CA ALA A 78 -6.19 6.69 10.81
C ALA A 78 -7.43 7.31 10.14
N LEU A 79 -7.54 8.64 10.23
CA LEU A 79 -8.41 9.45 9.37
C LEU A 79 -7.55 10.06 8.25
N VAL A 80 -7.82 9.70 7.00
CA VAL A 80 -7.11 10.22 5.83
C VAL A 80 -8.02 11.16 5.02
N LEU A 81 -7.58 12.40 4.86
CA LEU A 81 -8.33 13.46 4.19
C LEU A 81 -7.45 14.15 3.16
N ASN A 82 -8.07 14.80 2.17
CA ASN A 82 -7.34 15.64 1.24
C ASN A 82 -6.89 16.94 1.95
N GLU A 83 -5.64 17.36 1.76
CA GLU A 83 -5.10 18.60 2.32
C GLU A 83 -5.77 19.88 1.78
N ALA A 84 -6.49 19.77 0.66
CA ALA A 84 -7.34 20.83 0.11
C ALA A 84 -8.52 21.21 1.03
N VAL A 85 -8.82 20.39 2.06
CA VAL A 85 -9.74 20.77 3.14
C VAL A 85 -9.25 22.08 3.79
N PRO A 86 -10.14 23.08 4.01
CA PRO A 86 -9.78 24.36 4.62
C PRO A 86 -8.97 24.20 5.91
N ALA A 87 -7.92 25.01 6.07
CA ALA A 87 -7.00 24.91 7.20
C ALA A 87 -7.68 24.96 8.58
N SER A 88 -8.76 25.74 8.69
CA SER A 88 -9.58 25.81 9.91
C SER A 88 -10.21 24.46 10.27
N LEU A 89 -10.73 23.72 9.28
CA LEU A 89 -11.30 22.39 9.49
C LEU A 89 -10.21 21.35 9.78
N ARG A 90 -9.05 21.48 9.13
CA ARG A 90 -7.90 20.59 9.41
C ARG A 90 -7.44 20.67 10.86
N ALA A 91 -7.38 21.88 11.41
CA ALA A 91 -7.06 22.09 12.82
C ALA A 91 -8.09 21.42 13.76
N SER A 92 -9.38 21.46 13.42
CA SER A 92 -10.42 20.77 14.19
C SER A 92 -10.26 19.25 14.18
N CYS A 93 -9.82 18.65 13.07
CA CYS A 93 -9.55 17.20 13.03
C CYS A 93 -8.46 16.79 14.03
N TYR A 94 -7.36 17.56 14.10
CA TYR A 94 -6.28 17.32 15.07
C TYR A 94 -6.70 17.55 16.54
N ALA A 95 -7.77 18.31 16.77
CA ALA A 95 -8.30 18.53 18.12
C ALA A 95 -9.08 17.32 18.66
N ILE A 96 -9.51 16.39 17.79
CA ILE A 96 -10.37 15.25 18.16
C ILE A 96 -9.75 13.88 17.87
N SER A 97 -8.65 13.83 17.11
CA SER A 97 -7.94 12.59 16.79
C SER A 97 -6.44 12.85 16.60
N GLU A 98 -5.62 11.95 17.14
CA GLU A 98 -4.16 12.02 17.04
C GLU A 98 -3.65 11.53 15.67
N LYS A 99 -4.38 10.59 15.04
CA LYS A 99 -3.93 9.91 13.81
C LYS A 99 -4.69 10.42 12.59
N VAL A 100 -4.44 11.68 12.24
CA VAL A 100 -5.02 12.33 11.07
C VAL A 100 -3.93 12.61 10.03
N HIS A 101 -4.13 12.12 8.81
CA HIS A 101 -3.25 12.35 7.67
C HIS A 101 -3.96 13.20 6.61
N PHE A 102 -3.39 14.36 6.33
CA PHE A 102 -3.74 15.14 5.15
C PHE A 102 -2.80 14.77 4.01
N VAL A 103 -3.36 14.33 2.89
CA VAL A 103 -2.64 13.92 1.69
C VAL A 103 -2.91 14.88 0.55
N SER A 104 -1.94 15.05 -0.37
CA SER A 104 -2.02 15.96 -1.51
C SER A 104 -2.89 15.46 -2.68
N PHE A 105 -3.68 14.42 -2.44
CA PHE A 105 -4.55 13.77 -3.41
C PHE A 105 -5.90 13.42 -2.78
N GLN A 106 -6.92 13.15 -3.60
CA GLN A 106 -8.19 12.60 -3.10
C GLN A 106 -7.94 11.17 -2.60
N PRO A 107 -8.27 10.81 -1.34
CA PRO A 107 -7.98 9.49 -0.78
C PRO A 107 -8.93 8.41 -1.29
N THR A 108 -9.07 8.28 -2.61
CA THR A 108 -9.77 7.18 -3.27
C THR A 108 -8.92 5.91 -3.25
N CYS A 109 -9.54 4.75 -3.49
CA CYS A 109 -8.85 3.47 -3.61
C CYS A 109 -7.64 3.53 -4.58
N GLU A 110 -7.79 4.17 -5.74
CA GLU A 110 -6.78 4.27 -6.78
C GLU A 110 -5.58 5.14 -6.35
N ASN A 111 -5.83 6.31 -5.77
CA ASN A 111 -4.75 7.19 -5.33
C ASN A 111 -4.02 6.62 -4.12
N MET A 112 -4.74 5.97 -3.19
CA MET A 112 -4.13 5.25 -2.08
C MET A 112 -3.26 4.10 -2.57
N LEU A 113 -3.74 3.31 -3.53
CA LEU A 113 -2.96 2.26 -4.20
C LEU A 113 -1.66 2.82 -4.79
N LEU A 114 -1.74 3.90 -5.58
CA LEU A 114 -0.56 4.50 -6.20
C LEU A 114 0.41 5.05 -5.17
N SER A 115 -0.08 5.72 -4.12
CA SER A 115 0.75 6.19 -3.00
C SER A 115 1.50 5.03 -2.34
N ILE A 116 0.81 3.94 -2.00
CA ILE A 116 1.40 2.73 -1.42
C ILE A 116 2.46 2.15 -2.35
N LYS A 117 2.15 2.03 -3.65
CA LYS A 117 3.08 1.54 -4.66
C LYS A 117 4.34 2.40 -4.74
N PHE A 118 4.21 3.73 -4.76
CA PHE A 118 5.37 4.63 -4.81
C PHE A 118 6.21 4.58 -3.53
N THR A 119 5.59 4.32 -2.38
CA THR A 119 6.30 4.06 -1.13
C THR A 119 7.09 2.75 -1.16
N LEU A 120 6.44 1.64 -1.56
CA LEU A 120 7.04 0.31 -1.47
C LEU A 120 8.06 -0.01 -2.56
N LEU A 121 7.86 0.52 -3.78
CA LEU A 121 8.69 0.20 -4.94
C LEU A 121 10.20 0.41 -4.70
N PRO A 122 10.68 1.61 -4.32
CA PRO A 122 12.11 1.84 -4.15
C PRO A 122 12.70 1.00 -3.00
N ILE A 123 11.93 0.75 -1.94
CA ILE A 123 12.38 0.01 -0.74
C ILE A 123 12.59 -1.47 -1.08
N LEU A 124 11.62 -2.07 -1.76
CA LEU A 124 11.71 -3.48 -2.14
C LEU A 124 12.75 -3.69 -3.25
N GLU A 125 12.89 -2.75 -4.19
CA GLU A 125 13.91 -2.82 -5.23
C GLU A 125 15.33 -2.64 -4.67
N SER A 126 15.53 -1.78 -3.65
CA SER A 126 16.83 -1.68 -2.98
C SER A 126 17.21 -2.94 -2.20
N ASP A 127 16.22 -3.70 -1.72
CA ASP A 127 16.42 -4.99 -1.05
C ASP A 127 16.65 -6.16 -2.03
N GLY A 128 16.71 -5.87 -3.34
CA GLY A 128 16.94 -6.87 -4.39
C GLY A 128 15.69 -7.64 -4.83
N PHE A 129 14.49 -7.17 -4.46
CA PHE A 129 13.22 -7.75 -4.90
C PHE A 129 12.57 -6.91 -6.00
N THR A 130 11.86 -7.56 -6.92
CA THR A 130 11.04 -6.82 -7.90
C THR A 130 9.62 -6.70 -7.37
N LEU A 131 9.13 -5.48 -7.13
CA LEU A 131 7.71 -5.26 -6.83
C LEU A 131 6.89 -5.52 -8.11
N GLN A 132 6.06 -6.55 -8.06
CA GLN A 132 5.38 -7.10 -9.23
C GLN A 132 3.92 -6.65 -9.33
N ALA A 133 3.22 -6.55 -8.19
CA ALA A 133 1.85 -6.05 -8.13
C ALA A 133 1.53 -5.49 -6.75
N VAL A 134 0.62 -4.52 -6.73
CA VAL A 134 -0.05 -4.03 -5.53
C VAL A 134 -1.54 -4.06 -5.83
N ARG A 135 -2.33 -4.62 -4.93
CA ARG A 135 -3.80 -4.58 -5.02
C ARG A 135 -4.37 -4.11 -3.70
N LEU A 136 -5.27 -3.15 -3.75
CA LEU A 136 -5.92 -2.57 -2.59
C LEU A 136 -7.43 -2.74 -2.72
N TYR A 137 -8.01 -3.54 -1.85
CA TYR A 137 -9.46 -3.67 -1.70
C TYR A 137 -9.95 -2.57 -0.76
N GLU A 138 -10.88 -1.74 -1.24
CA GLU A 138 -11.65 -0.83 -0.39
C GLU A 138 -12.85 -1.57 0.21
N THR A 139 -13.48 -2.45 -0.56
CA THR A 139 -14.56 -3.33 -0.07
C THR A 139 -14.29 -4.78 -0.47
N PRO A 140 -15.03 -5.76 0.06
CA PRO A 140 -14.88 -7.16 -0.35
C PRO A 140 -15.08 -7.40 -1.86
N THR A 141 -15.79 -6.51 -2.55
CA THR A 141 -16.16 -6.65 -3.96
C THR A 141 -15.53 -5.61 -4.88
N SER A 142 -14.79 -4.62 -4.35
CA SER A 142 -14.22 -3.52 -5.13
C SER A 142 -12.78 -3.23 -4.73
N TRP A 143 -11.88 -3.16 -5.72
CA TRP A 143 -10.46 -2.93 -5.52
C TRP A 143 -9.83 -2.16 -6.68
N ALA A 144 -8.71 -1.51 -6.40
CA ALA A 144 -7.78 -1.02 -7.41
C ALA A 144 -6.55 -1.96 -7.48
N GLU A 145 -5.94 -2.09 -8.66
CA GLU A 145 -4.74 -2.89 -8.86
C GLU A 145 -3.74 -2.16 -9.75
N TRP A 146 -2.47 -2.29 -9.41
CA TRP A 146 -1.34 -1.94 -10.26
C TRP A 146 -0.49 -3.18 -10.45
N ARG A 147 -0.08 -3.45 -11.69
CA ARG A 147 0.91 -4.48 -12.03
C ARG A 147 2.14 -3.84 -12.64
N ARG A 148 3.27 -4.55 -12.55
CA ARG A 148 4.53 -4.07 -13.11
C ARG A 148 4.46 -3.75 -14.61
N GLU A 149 3.61 -4.45 -15.36
CA GLU A 149 3.37 -4.18 -16.79
C GLU A 149 2.70 -2.82 -17.07
N ASP A 150 2.01 -2.25 -16.07
CA ASP A 150 1.39 -0.92 -16.14
C ASP A 150 2.40 0.21 -15.82
N GLN A 151 3.61 -0.14 -15.34
CA GLN A 151 4.66 0.85 -15.15
C GLN A 151 4.97 1.52 -16.50
N PRO A 152 4.91 2.86 -16.61
CA PRO A 152 5.29 3.54 -17.83
C PRO A 152 6.70 3.13 -18.23
N LYS A 153 6.88 2.73 -19.49
CA LYS A 153 8.22 2.59 -20.06
C LYS A 153 8.82 3.97 -20.02
N SER A 154 9.86 4.18 -19.21
CA SER A 154 10.68 5.39 -19.29
C SER A 154 11.06 5.58 -20.76
N PHE A 155 10.71 6.72 -21.36
CA PHE A 155 11.31 7.12 -22.63
C PHE A 155 12.83 7.15 -22.38
N GLN A 156 13.54 6.21 -22.99
CA GLN A 156 15.00 6.22 -23.02
C GLN A 156 15.48 7.45 -23.80
#